data_AF-A0A9E0VD85-F1
#
_entry.id   AF-A0A9E0VD85-F1
#
_cell.length_a   1.000
_cell.length_b   1.000
_cell.length_c   1.000
_cell.angle_alpha   90.00
_cell.angle_beta   90.00
_cell.angle_gamma   90.00
#
_symmetry.space_group_name_H-M   'P 1'
#
loop_
_entity.id
_entity.type
_entity.pdbx_description
1 polymer ?
#
loop_
_entity_poly.entity_id
_entity_poly.type
_entity_poly.pdbx_seq_one_letter_code
_entity_poly.pdbx_strand_id
1 'polypeptide(L)'
;MPNSLTSDSLSGLLKRFSSNEEEAARAYTELREKLVRYFRIKGLSEADDAADLTLDRLAEKVRQAEEIADLTKYAFGVAKNVFREILRASRVEGRAVVKFYEKSGQTRRTNDTTYLEPLRRCFDGLYEDEQELLTRYYEDLPADQLYEHRQALAKKQKVSLNVLRNRVSRIRKRLEDCVDKKK
;
A
#
# COMPACT_ATOMS: atom_id res chain seq x y z
N MET A 1 14.37 0.20 -15.01
CA MET A 1 14.61 1.63 -15.27
C MET A 1 13.52 2.39 -14.54
N PRO A 2 13.84 3.27 -13.58
CA PRO A 2 12.82 4.11 -12.97
C PRO A 2 12.40 5.13 -14.02
N ASN A 3 11.16 5.04 -14.49
CA ASN A 3 10.59 6.02 -15.42
C ASN A 3 10.27 7.28 -14.60
N SER A 4 11.26 8.16 -14.44
CA SER A 4 11.01 9.50 -13.95
C SER A 4 10.02 10.18 -14.90
N LEU A 5 8.93 10.76 -14.36
CA LEU A 5 8.01 11.61 -15.11
C LEU A 5 8.78 12.59 -15.98
N THR A 6 8.60 12.50 -17.31
CA THR A 6 9.11 13.54 -18.19
C THR A 6 8.24 14.79 -18.07
N SER A 7 8.83 15.97 -18.22
CA SER A 7 8.14 17.27 -18.12
C SER A 7 6.90 17.34 -19.04
N ASP A 8 6.98 16.70 -20.21
CA ASP A 8 5.89 16.67 -21.19
C ASP A 8 4.73 15.78 -20.74
N SER A 9 5.01 14.61 -20.15
CA SER A 9 3.98 13.70 -19.62
C SER A 9 3.21 14.36 -18.46
N LEU A 10 3.92 15.05 -17.56
CA LEU A 10 3.30 15.77 -16.44
C LEU A 10 2.43 16.92 -16.93
N SER A 11 2.94 17.71 -17.88
CA SER A 11 2.20 18.84 -18.48
C SER A 11 0.91 18.37 -19.17
N GLY A 12 0.97 17.24 -19.89
CA GLY A 12 -0.20 16.62 -20.51
C GLY A 12 -1.24 16.16 -19.48
N LEU A 13 -0.79 15.57 -18.37
CA LEU A 13 -1.68 15.16 -17.28
C LEU A 13 -2.35 16.35 -16.58
N LEU A 14 -1.61 17.43 -16.29
CA LEU A 14 -2.15 18.64 -15.66
C LEU A 14 -3.26 19.29 -16.50
N LYS A 15 -3.06 19.36 -17.83
CA LYS A 15 -4.08 19.87 -18.76
C LYS A 15 -5.38 19.05 -18.77
N ARG A 16 -5.35 17.78 -18.32
CA ARG A 16 -6.57 16.97 -18.17
C ARG A 16 -7.35 17.31 -16.89
N PHE A 17 -6.72 17.95 -15.91
CA PHE A 17 -7.39 18.42 -14.70
C PHE A 17 -8.01 19.80 -14.90
N SER A 18 -7.25 20.76 -15.41
CA SER A 18 -7.75 22.10 -15.74
C SER A 18 -6.81 22.79 -16.75
N SER A 19 -7.36 23.74 -17.51
CA SER A 19 -6.57 24.68 -18.30
C SER A 19 -5.94 25.77 -17.43
N ASN A 20 -6.46 25.98 -16.22
CA ASN A 20 -5.86 26.86 -15.21
C ASN A 20 -4.79 26.09 -14.44
N GLU A 21 -3.55 26.59 -14.46
CA GLU A 21 -2.40 25.91 -13.86
C GLU A 21 -2.54 25.69 -12.35
N GLU A 22 -3.07 26.67 -11.62
CA GLU A 22 -3.24 26.53 -10.17
C GLU A 22 -4.31 25.50 -9.82
N GLU A 23 -5.42 25.49 -10.56
CA GLU A 23 -6.48 24.49 -10.38
C GLU A 23 -6.00 23.09 -10.72
N ALA A 24 -5.22 22.95 -11.81
CA ALA A 24 -4.62 21.69 -12.20
C ALA A 24 -3.65 21.17 -11.13
N ALA A 25 -2.79 22.05 -10.59
CA ALA A 25 -1.85 21.70 -9.52
C ALA A 25 -2.58 21.28 -8.24
N ARG A 26 -3.67 21.98 -7.86
CA ARG A 26 -4.51 21.60 -6.71
C ARG A 26 -5.15 20.22 -6.92
N ALA A 27 -5.78 19.99 -8.07
CA ALA A 27 -6.43 18.72 -8.37
C ALA A 27 -5.43 17.54 -8.43
N TYR A 28 -4.23 17.77 -8.98
CA TYR A 28 -3.15 16.80 -8.99
C TYR A 28 -2.72 16.43 -7.57
N THR A 29 -2.51 17.43 -6.72
CA THR A 29 -2.09 17.24 -5.32
C THR A 29 -3.17 16.51 -4.53
N GLU A 30 -4.44 16.87 -4.71
CA GLU A 30 -5.57 16.20 -4.07
C GLU A 30 -5.67 14.73 -4.50
N LEU A 31 -5.47 14.43 -5.79
CA LEU A 31 -5.43 13.05 -6.27
C LEU A 31 -4.27 12.27 -5.65
N ARG A 32 -3.07 12.86 -5.60
CA ARG A 32 -1.89 12.25 -4.96
C ARG A 32 -2.17 11.90 -3.51
N GLU A 33 -2.70 12.84 -2.71
CA GLU A 33 -3.04 12.59 -1.31
C GLU A 33 -4.04 11.45 -1.14
N LYS A 34 -5.07 11.39 -2.01
CA LYS A 34 -6.05 10.30 -2.02
C LYS A 34 -5.40 8.95 -2.35
N LEU A 35 -4.44 8.91 -3.28
CA LEU A 35 -3.68 7.71 -3.65
C LEU A 35 -2.76 7.26 -2.51
N VAL A 36 -2.00 8.17 -1.90
CA VAL A 36 -1.16 7.88 -0.72
C VAL A 36 -2.02 7.28 0.38
N ARG A 37 -3.16 7.91 0.70
CA ARG A 37 -4.10 7.39 1.70
C ARG A 37 -4.61 6.00 1.34
N TYR A 38 -4.91 5.75 0.07
CA TYR A 38 -5.31 4.42 -0.41
C TYR A 38 -4.23 3.36 -0.14
N PHE A 39 -2.96 3.63 -0.47
CA PHE A 39 -1.87 2.67 -0.23
C PHE A 39 -1.56 2.48 1.26
N ARG A 40 -1.63 3.54 2.07
CA ARG A 40 -1.49 3.45 3.54
C ARG A 40 -2.59 2.57 4.15
N ILE A 41 -3.85 2.74 3.74
CA ILE A 41 -4.98 1.90 4.19
C ILE A 41 -4.76 0.43 3.77
N LYS A 42 -4.09 0.18 2.65
CA LYS A 42 -3.72 -1.17 2.20
C LYS A 42 -2.53 -1.77 2.94
N GLY A 43 -1.84 -0.97 3.75
CA GLY A 43 -0.71 -1.38 4.57
C GLY A 43 0.63 -1.38 3.84
N LEU A 44 0.75 -0.62 2.76
CA LEU A 44 2.02 -0.46 2.06
C LEU A 44 2.92 0.50 2.85
N SER A 45 4.17 0.10 3.12
CA SER A 45 5.18 0.94 3.78
C SER A 45 5.61 2.11 2.90
N GLU A 46 5.78 1.87 1.60
CA GLU A 46 6.20 2.84 0.59
C GLU A 46 4.97 3.42 -0.14
N ALA A 47 4.02 3.95 0.64
CA ALA A 47 2.74 4.44 0.11
C ALA A 47 2.89 5.69 -0.77
N ASP A 48 3.87 6.54 -0.45
CA ASP A 48 4.19 7.75 -1.20
C ASP A 48 4.79 7.39 -2.58
N ASP A 49 5.79 6.50 -2.60
CA ASP A 49 6.40 6.02 -3.85
C ASP A 49 5.41 5.28 -4.75
N ALA A 50 4.50 4.49 -4.17
CA ALA A 50 3.45 3.82 -4.93
C ALA A 50 2.41 4.79 -5.52
N ALA A 51 2.13 5.91 -4.84
CA ALA A 51 1.28 6.97 -5.36
C ALA A 51 1.96 7.70 -6.52
N ASP A 52 3.24 8.02 -6.38
CA ASP A 52 4.03 8.68 -7.43
C ASP A 52 4.13 7.78 -8.67
N LEU A 53 4.47 6.49 -8.50
CA LEU A 53 4.47 5.51 -9.59
C LEU A 53 3.10 5.36 -10.28
N THR A 54 2.01 5.53 -9.53
CA THR A 54 0.65 5.53 -10.10
C THR A 54 0.43 6.73 -11.01
N LEU A 55 0.89 7.92 -10.58
CA LEU A 55 0.77 9.17 -11.34
C LEU A 55 1.67 9.16 -12.58
N ASP A 56 2.88 8.60 -12.50
CA ASP A 56 3.78 8.40 -13.64
C ASP A 56 3.09 7.59 -14.75
N ARG A 57 2.46 6.47 -14.36
CA ARG A 57 1.74 5.58 -15.29
C ARG A 57 0.48 6.23 -15.83
N LEU A 58 -0.21 7.03 -15.02
CA LEU A 58 -1.38 7.77 -15.44
C LEU A 58 -1.01 8.83 -16.50
N ALA A 59 0.07 9.58 -16.27
CA ALA A 59 0.57 10.58 -17.20
C ALA A 59 0.95 9.96 -18.55
N GLU A 60 1.62 8.81 -18.53
CA GLU A 60 1.96 8.08 -19.74
C GLU A 60 0.73 7.57 -20.49
N LYS A 61 -0.31 7.12 -19.78
CA LYS A 61 -1.59 6.70 -20.38
C LYS A 61 -2.36 7.85 -21.02
N VAL A 62 -2.36 9.01 -20.37
CA VAL A 62 -2.93 10.24 -20.94
C VAL A 62 -2.19 10.65 -22.22
N ARG A 63 -0.85 10.58 -22.21
CA ARG A 63 -0.02 10.91 -23.38
C ARG A 63 -0.30 9.99 -24.57
N GLN A 64 -0.62 8.73 -24.32
CA GLN A 64 -0.96 7.72 -25.34
C GLN A 64 -2.39 7.86 -25.91
N ALA A 65 -3.13 8.91 -25.54
CA ALA A 65 -4.44 9.27 -26.08
C ALA A 65 -5.56 8.24 -25.83
N GLU A 66 -5.54 7.53 -24.69
CA GLU A 66 -6.75 6.86 -24.21
C GLU A 66 -7.77 7.94 -23.78
N GLU A 67 -8.98 7.93 -24.35
CA GLU A 67 -10.09 8.75 -23.85
C GLU A 67 -10.48 8.30 -22.44
N ILE A 68 -9.86 8.93 -21.44
CA ILE A 68 -10.17 8.69 -20.04
C ILE A 68 -11.31 9.62 -19.64
N ALA A 69 -12.52 9.05 -19.52
CA ALA A 69 -13.73 9.78 -19.13
C ALA A 69 -13.69 10.28 -17.68
N ASP A 70 -13.17 9.48 -16.75
CA ASP A 70 -13.00 9.87 -15.34
C ASP A 70 -11.56 9.54 -14.90
N LEU A 71 -10.75 10.59 -14.82
CA LEU A 71 -9.32 10.51 -14.52
C LEU A 71 -9.07 9.99 -13.09
N THR A 72 -9.92 10.35 -12.13
CA THR A 72 -9.82 9.89 -10.74
C THR A 72 -10.10 8.40 -10.66
N LYS A 73 -11.20 7.95 -11.26
CA LYS A 73 -11.58 6.53 -11.27
C LYS A 73 -10.51 5.68 -11.98
N TYR A 74 -9.99 6.18 -13.10
CA TYR A 74 -8.92 5.50 -13.84
C TYR A 74 -7.63 5.42 -12.99
N ALA A 75 -7.23 6.50 -12.31
CA ALA A 75 -6.07 6.53 -11.44
C ALA A 75 -6.14 5.46 -10.34
N PHE A 76 -7.31 5.25 -9.72
CA PHE A 76 -7.49 4.15 -8.74
C PHE A 76 -7.44 2.75 -9.37
N GLY A 77 -7.82 2.62 -10.64
CA GLY A 77 -7.60 1.40 -11.42
C GLY A 77 -6.10 1.11 -11.60
N VAL A 78 -5.31 2.12 -11.96
CA VAL A 78 -3.85 2.03 -12.04
C VAL A 78 -3.25 1.71 -10.67
N ALA A 79 -3.68 2.39 -9.61
CA ALA A 79 -3.21 2.17 -8.25
C ALA A 79 -3.44 0.72 -7.77
N LYS A 80 -4.56 0.12 -8.17
CA LYS A 80 -4.85 -1.30 -7.89
C LYS A 80 -3.86 -2.24 -8.58
N ASN A 81 -3.45 -1.92 -9.81
CA ASN A 81 -2.47 -2.71 -10.54
C ASN A 81 -1.07 -2.54 -9.96
N VAL A 82 -0.66 -1.29 -9.66
CA VAL A 82 0.60 -0.99 -8.95
C VAL A 82 0.68 -1.75 -7.64
N PHE A 83 -0.38 -1.72 -6.82
CA PHE A 83 -0.42 -2.49 -5.57
C PHE A 83 -0.20 -3.99 -5.79
N ARG A 84 -0.83 -4.57 -6.81
CA ARG A 84 -0.68 -6.00 -7.13
C ARG A 84 0.73 -6.34 -7.61
N GLU A 85 1.35 -5.46 -8.38
CA GLU A 85 2.73 -5.63 -8.85
C GLU A 85 3.71 -5.58 -7.68
N ILE A 86 3.56 -4.60 -6.78
CA ILE A 86 4.39 -4.49 -5.59
C ILE A 86 4.25 -5.74 -4.71
N LEU A 87 3.03 -6.22 -4.45
CA LEU A 87 2.83 -7.48 -3.70
C LEU A 87 3.46 -8.69 -4.40
N ARG A 88 3.42 -8.76 -5.73
CA ARG A 88 4.07 -9.84 -6.49
C ARG A 88 5.59 -9.76 -6.37
N ALA A 89 6.16 -8.56 -6.50
CA ALA A 89 7.59 -8.32 -6.36
C ALA A 89 8.07 -8.69 -4.95
N SER A 90 7.40 -8.20 -3.90
CA SER A 90 7.73 -8.52 -2.51
C SER A 90 7.61 -10.02 -2.20
N ARG A 91 6.67 -10.74 -2.83
CA ARG A 91 6.56 -12.20 -2.68
C ARG A 91 7.71 -12.95 -3.37
N VAL A 92 8.14 -12.47 -4.53
CA VAL A 92 9.29 -13.05 -5.27
C VAL A 92 10.58 -12.78 -4.51
N GLU A 93 10.80 -11.56 -4.04
CA GLU A 93 11.94 -11.18 -3.21
C GLU A 93 11.95 -11.94 -1.88
N GLY A 94 10.82 -11.99 -1.17
CA GLY A 94 10.69 -12.75 0.07
C GLY A 94 11.00 -14.24 -0.14
N ARG A 95 10.52 -14.85 -1.22
CA ARG A 95 10.89 -16.23 -1.59
C ARG A 95 12.35 -16.40 -1.94
N ALA A 96 12.95 -15.44 -2.64
CA ALA A 96 14.36 -15.46 -2.99
C ALA A 96 15.24 -15.34 -1.74
N VAL A 97 14.87 -14.46 -0.80
CA VAL A 97 15.51 -14.28 0.50
C VAL A 97 15.40 -15.55 1.34
N VAL A 98 14.20 -16.12 1.49
CA VAL A 98 13.99 -17.39 2.22
C VAL A 98 14.83 -18.50 1.59
N LYS A 99 14.80 -18.65 0.26
CA LYS A 99 15.59 -19.66 -0.46
C LYS A 99 17.09 -19.43 -0.32
N PHE A 100 17.54 -18.17 -0.25
CA PHE A 100 18.94 -17.83 0.00
C PHE A 100 19.37 -18.22 1.43
N TYR A 101 18.53 -17.98 2.43
CA TYR A 101 18.76 -18.42 3.81
C TYR A 101 18.72 -19.94 3.96
N GLU A 102 17.79 -20.63 3.29
CA GLU A 102 17.74 -22.10 3.25
C GLU A 102 18.97 -22.71 2.58
N LYS A 103 19.42 -22.13 1.45
CA LYS A 103 20.52 -22.66 0.65
C LYS A 103 21.90 -22.35 1.25
N SER A 104 22.02 -21.30 2.06
CA SER A 104 23.27 -20.94 2.72
C SER A 104 23.58 -21.81 3.95
N GLY A 105 22.73 -22.78 4.31
CA GLY A 105 22.94 -23.66 5.47
C GLY A 105 23.01 -22.92 6.80
N GLN A 106 22.73 -21.61 6.79
CA GLN A 106 22.61 -20.79 7.97
C GLN A 106 21.20 -20.93 8.52
N THR A 107 20.91 -22.08 9.12
CA THR A 107 20.18 -22.06 10.40
C THR A 107 21.07 -21.38 11.45
N ARG A 108 21.49 -20.13 11.22
CA ARG A 108 21.51 -19.21 12.34
C ARG A 108 20.05 -19.13 12.72
N ARG A 109 19.70 -19.73 13.85
CA ARG A 109 18.64 -19.14 14.68
C ARG A 109 19.04 -17.67 14.82
N THR A 110 18.59 -16.81 13.93
CA THR A 110 18.60 -15.37 14.16
C THR A 110 17.48 -15.16 15.17
N ASN A 111 17.76 -15.58 16.40
CA ASN A 111 17.17 -15.04 17.61
C ASN A 111 17.61 -13.58 17.80
N ASP A 112 18.25 -12.96 16.81
CA ASP A 112 18.40 -11.52 16.71
C ASP A 112 17.06 -10.91 16.25
N THR A 113 15.98 -11.22 16.95
CA THR A 113 14.72 -10.48 16.89
C THR A 113 14.85 -9.12 17.57
N THR A 114 16.04 -8.74 18.01
CA THR A 114 16.34 -7.49 18.73
C THR A 114 15.83 -6.26 17.97
N TYR A 115 15.95 -6.24 16.64
CA TYR A 115 15.41 -5.15 15.81
C TYR A 115 13.87 -5.15 15.71
N LEU A 116 13.21 -6.28 16.01
CA LEU A 116 11.76 -6.42 16.08
C LEU A 116 11.22 -6.28 17.50
N GLU A 117 12.06 -6.22 18.54
CA GLU A 117 11.62 -6.11 19.94
C GLU A 117 10.76 -4.87 20.22
N PRO A 118 11.05 -3.68 19.66
CA PRO A 118 10.15 -2.53 19.82
C PRO A 118 8.77 -2.82 19.23
N LEU A 119 8.72 -3.40 18.02
CA LEU A 119 7.47 -3.77 17.35
C LEU A 119 6.71 -4.84 18.15
N ARG A 120 7.39 -5.89 18.60
CA ARG A 120 6.80 -6.97 19.39
C ARG A 120 6.20 -6.43 20.68
N ARG A 121 6.93 -5.60 21.44
CA ARG A 121 6.41 -4.96 22.66
C ARG A 121 5.21 -4.06 22.38
N CYS A 122 5.21 -3.32 21.28
CA CYS A 122 4.08 -2.49 20.88
C CYS A 122 2.87 -3.32 20.45
N PHE A 123 3.09 -4.46 19.80
CA PHE A 123 2.05 -5.42 19.41
C PHE A 123 1.45 -6.12 20.62
N ASP A 124 2.28 -6.61 21.54
CA ASP A 124 1.86 -7.25 22.78
C ASP A 124 1.10 -6.27 23.71
N GLY A 125 1.30 -4.96 23.54
CA GLY A 125 0.57 -3.91 24.23
C GLY A 125 -0.81 -3.56 23.64
N LEU A 126 -1.21 -4.16 22.52
CA LEU A 126 -2.56 -4.05 21.98
C LEU A 126 -3.54 -4.94 22.75
N TYR A 127 -4.84 -4.63 22.67
CA TYR A 127 -5.86 -5.55 23.18
C TYR A 127 -5.86 -6.86 22.38
N GLU A 128 -6.21 -7.97 23.03
CA GLU A 128 -6.18 -9.31 22.42
C GLU A 128 -7.02 -9.39 21.14
N ASP A 129 -8.17 -8.70 21.10
CA ASP A 129 -9.04 -8.64 19.92
C ASP A 129 -8.42 -7.83 18.76
N GLU A 130 -7.61 -6.82 19.08
CA GLU A 130 -6.83 -6.04 18.10
C GLU A 130 -5.67 -6.86 17.53
N GLN A 131 -4.99 -7.64 18.38
CA GLN A 131 -3.94 -8.56 17.96
C GLN A 131 -4.50 -9.64 17.03
N GLU A 132 -5.59 -10.30 17.42
CA GLU A 132 -6.27 -11.31 16.61
C GLU A 132 -6.74 -10.74 15.27
N LEU A 133 -7.32 -9.53 15.29
CA LEU A 133 -7.77 -8.85 14.07
C LEU A 133 -6.60 -8.57 13.12
N LEU A 134 -5.48 -8.04 13.61
CA LEU A 134 -4.32 -7.76 12.77
C LEU A 134 -3.73 -9.05 12.18
N THR A 135 -3.52 -10.07 13.01
CA THR A 135 -2.99 -11.37 12.57
C THR A 135 -3.84 -11.98 11.47
N ARG A 136 -5.17 -12.02 11.65
CA ARG A 136 -6.07 -12.56 10.63
C ARG A 136 -6.16 -11.68 9.38
N TYR A 137 -6.10 -10.36 9.53
CA TYR A 137 -6.22 -9.44 8.39
C TYR A 137 -4.99 -9.48 7.45
N TYR A 138 -3.81 -9.76 8.02
CA TYR A 138 -2.53 -9.88 7.32
C TYR A 138 -2.08 -11.34 7.13
N GLU A 139 -2.99 -12.29 7.25
CA GLU A 139 -2.72 -13.69 6.97
C GLU A 139 -2.12 -13.86 5.56
N ASP A 140 -1.05 -14.66 5.44
CA ASP A 140 -0.27 -14.82 4.21
C ASP A 140 -1.01 -15.68 3.19
N LEU A 141 -2.03 -15.07 2.58
CA LEU A 141 -2.89 -15.69 1.58
C LEU A 141 -2.57 -15.19 0.17
N PRO A 142 -2.78 -16.03 -0.86
CA PRO A 142 -2.73 -15.61 -2.25
C PRO A 142 -3.63 -14.39 -2.54
N ALA A 143 -3.19 -13.50 -3.43
CA ALA A 143 -3.85 -12.22 -3.70
C ALA A 143 -5.29 -12.37 -4.23
N ASP A 144 -5.59 -13.47 -4.91
CA ASP A 144 -6.91 -13.90 -5.38
C ASP A 144 -7.84 -14.33 -4.24
N GLN A 145 -7.31 -14.81 -3.11
CA GLN A 145 -8.07 -15.25 -1.93
C GLN A 145 -8.18 -14.15 -0.86
N LEU A 146 -7.26 -13.18 -0.86
CA LEU A 146 -7.16 -12.15 0.17
C LEU A 146 -8.39 -11.22 0.23
N TYR A 147 -9.05 -10.95 -0.90
CA TYR A 147 -10.26 -10.13 -0.92
C TYR A 147 -11.42 -10.84 -0.22
N GLU A 148 -11.68 -12.09 -0.60
CA GLU A 148 -12.73 -12.93 -0.01
C GLU A 148 -12.50 -13.16 1.48
N HIS A 149 -11.24 -13.42 1.88
CA HIS A 149 -10.86 -13.58 3.29
C HIS A 149 -11.23 -12.35 4.12
N ARG A 150 -10.85 -11.15 3.66
CA ARG A 150 -11.17 -9.90 4.36
C ARG A 150 -12.66 -9.59 4.37
N GLN A 151 -13.38 -10.00 3.32
CA GLN A 151 -14.84 -9.88 3.27
C GLN A 151 -15.51 -10.82 4.28
N ALA A 152 -15.01 -12.06 4.42
CA ALA A 152 -15.47 -13.02 5.42
C ALA A 152 -15.20 -12.53 6.85
N LEU A 153 -14.02 -11.94 7.11
CA LEU A 153 -13.69 -11.32 8.39
C LEU A 153 -14.66 -10.19 8.75
N ALA A 154 -14.97 -9.30 7.79
CA ALA A 154 -15.92 -8.22 7.99
C ALA A 154 -17.33 -8.76 8.31
N LYS A 155 -17.77 -9.79 7.56
CA LYS A 155 -19.06 -10.46 7.78
C LYS A 155 -19.14 -11.12 9.16
N LYS A 156 -18.07 -11.79 9.61
CA LYS A 156 -17.99 -12.41 10.95
C LYS A 156 -18.16 -11.38 12.07
N GLN A 157 -17.62 -10.17 11.89
CA GLN A 157 -17.78 -9.06 12.84
C GLN A 157 -19.04 -8.22 12.61
N LYS A 158 -19.91 -8.59 11.65
CA LYS A 158 -21.12 -7.85 11.26
C LYS A 158 -20.86 -6.38 10.90
N VAL A 159 -19.71 -6.10 10.29
CA VAL A 159 -19.34 -4.76 9.82
C VAL A 159 -19.12 -4.74 8.32
N SER A 160 -19.13 -3.54 7.73
CA SER A 160 -18.74 -3.40 6.33
C SER A 160 -17.22 -3.60 6.16
N LEU A 161 -16.80 -4.02 4.97
CA LEU A 161 -15.38 -4.17 4.64
C LEU A 161 -14.60 -2.85 4.81
N ASN A 162 -15.26 -1.71 4.60
CA ASN A 162 -14.66 -0.39 4.80
C ASN A 162 -14.43 -0.09 6.29
N VAL A 163 -15.38 -0.46 7.16
CA VAL A 163 -15.25 -0.34 8.62
C VAL A 163 -14.10 -1.22 9.12
N LEU A 164 -13.99 -2.46 8.64
CA LEU A 164 -12.88 -3.36 8.98
C LEU A 164 -11.52 -2.74 8.62
N ARG A 165 -11.39 -2.21 7.39
CA ARG A 165 -10.17 -1.54 6.91
C ARG A 165 -9.80 -0.32 7.76
N ASN A 166 -10.79 0.51 8.09
CA ASN A 166 -10.57 1.69 8.94
C ASN A 166 -10.10 1.29 10.34
N ARG A 167 -10.67 0.23 10.92
CA ARG A 167 -10.25 -0.28 12.23
C ARG A 167 -8.80 -0.77 12.19
N VAL A 168 -8.44 -1.58 11.21
CA VAL A 168 -7.05 -2.05 11.00
C VAL A 168 -6.08 -0.88 10.80
N SER A 169 -6.45 0.12 10.01
CA SER A 169 -5.62 1.31 9.77
C SER A 169 -5.35 2.10 11.05
N ARG A 170 -6.34 2.23 11.95
CA ARG A 170 -6.15 2.91 13.25
C ARG A 170 -5.23 2.13 14.19
N ILE A 171 -5.39 0.80 14.26
CA ILE A 171 -4.53 -0.05 15.09
C ILE A 171 -3.08 -0.01 14.56
N ARG A 172 -2.89 -0.08 13.23
CA ARG A 172 -1.58 0.05 12.60
C ARG A 172 -0.93 1.40 12.90
N LYS A 173 -1.67 2.51 12.79
CA LYS A 173 -1.14 3.83 13.13
C LYS A 173 -0.66 3.89 14.59
N ARG A 174 -1.43 3.31 15.53
CA ARG A 174 -1.01 3.22 16.94
C ARG A 174 0.26 2.39 17.14
N LEU A 175 0.43 1.31 16.36
CA LEU A 175 1.67 0.52 16.36
C LEU A 175 2.85 1.33 15.85
N GLU A 176 2.69 2.03 14.72
CA GLU A 176 3.71 2.91 14.14
C GLU A 176 4.11 4.01 15.15
N ASP A 177 3.12 4.72 15.70
CA ASP A 177 3.35 5.76 16.72
C ASP A 177 4.04 5.21 17.98
N CYS A 178 3.74 3.97 18.38
CA CYS A 178 4.39 3.33 19.53
C CYS A 178 5.85 2.97 19.25
N VAL A 179 6.13 2.44 18.06
CA VAL A 179 7.49 2.06 17.65
C VAL A 179 8.35 3.31 17.48
N ASP A 180 7.83 4.36 16.87
CA ASP A 180 8.58 5.61 16.64
C ASP A 180 8.87 6.38 17.93
N LYS A 181 8.01 6.27 18.95
CA LYS A 181 8.29 6.83 20.30
C LYS A 181 9.30 6.02 21.12
N LYS A 182 9.61 4.80 20.70
CA LYS A 182 10.54 3.88 21.38
C LYS A 182 11.84 3.62 20.60
N LYS A 183 12.04 4.33 19.48
CA LYS A 183 13.35 4.51 18.83
C LYS A 183 14.15 5.57 19.59
#